data_AF-M2VXC5-F1
#
_entry.id   AF-M2VXC5-F1
#
_cell.length_a   1.000
_cell.length_b   1.000
_cell.length_c   1.000
_cell.angle_alpha   90.00
_cell.angle_beta   90.00
_cell.angle_gamma   90.00
#
_symmetry.space_group_name_H-M   'P 1'
#
loop_
_entity.id
_entity.type
_entity.pdbx_description
1 polymer ?
#
loop_
_entity_poly.entity_id
_entity_poly.type
_entity_poly.pdbx_seq_one_letter_code
_entity_poly.pdbx_strand_id
1 'polypeptide(L)'
;MYRTTNFVCPWLCSFQRSFCTGKGVFVSHSASSKRKKLFYLRKSRSFFIVKLACSSIGDVEYIPLTPAPSNVTEQEPALGNRVLPLFPLSLVVQPDATIPLHIFEMRYRLLFNRIKEGDKLFGIVLYNKNNDSVARYGCLMELIRFEPLPDGRMLTVNVGKERFRVNHIIKDKPFITASVVTVEDIDCDDTIFSLGEAVWTDLNQVLSLSNKLYGKNVCLSEELRRLAPNPESRDRHRLIMFSYRVSQVLDIPVQDQQLLLQTQSTKDRFQHQLELLEHARKFLAAQLAINDALDRRNF
;
A
#
# COMPACT_ATOMS: atom_id res chain seq x y z
N MET A 1 -5.88 -42.79 5.35
CA MET A 1 -4.64 -42.05 5.65
C MET A 1 -4.46 -40.95 4.61
N TYR A 2 -5.06 -39.78 4.80
CA TYR A 2 -4.67 -38.52 4.14
C TYR A 2 -5.09 -37.39 5.10
N ARG A 3 -4.11 -36.75 5.74
CA ARG A 3 -4.31 -35.58 6.61
C ARG A 3 -4.16 -34.33 5.75
N THR A 4 -5.25 -33.60 5.57
CA THR A 4 -5.29 -32.23 5.07
C THR A 4 -4.84 -31.28 6.18
N THR A 5 -3.73 -30.58 6.00
CA THR A 5 -3.29 -29.48 6.86
C THR A 5 -3.85 -28.16 6.34
N ASN A 6 -4.93 -27.70 6.97
CA ASN A 6 -5.45 -26.34 6.80
C ASN A 6 -4.50 -25.34 7.46
N PHE A 7 -3.79 -24.53 6.66
CA PHE A 7 -3.10 -23.33 7.15
C PHE A 7 -4.13 -22.20 7.29
N VAL A 8 -4.77 -22.12 8.46
CA VAL A 8 -5.59 -20.98 8.86
C VAL A 8 -4.65 -19.90 9.39
N CYS A 9 -4.60 -18.75 8.71
CA CYS A 9 -3.80 -17.59 9.09
C CYS A 9 -4.29 -17.02 10.45
N PRO A 10 -3.45 -16.94 11.51
CA PRO A 10 -3.89 -16.64 12.88
C PRO A 10 -4.41 -15.22 13.16
N TRP A 11 -4.32 -14.28 12.21
CA TRP A 11 -4.73 -12.88 12.43
C TRP A 11 -6.25 -12.64 12.38
N LEU A 12 -7.04 -13.57 11.83
CA LEU A 12 -8.50 -13.44 11.76
C LEU A 12 -9.24 -13.82 13.05
N CYS A 13 -8.60 -14.52 13.99
CA CYS A 13 -9.27 -15.09 15.16
C CYS A 13 -9.45 -14.08 16.33
N SER A 14 -8.74 -12.95 16.30
CA SER A 14 -8.83 -11.91 17.33
C SER A 14 -10.05 -10.98 17.16
N PHE A 15 -10.79 -11.09 16.05
CA PHE A 15 -12.00 -10.28 15.79
C PHE A 15 -13.29 -10.91 16.33
N GLN A 16 -13.24 -12.15 16.84
CA GLN A 16 -14.44 -12.90 17.28
C GLN A 16 -14.47 -13.28 18.78
N ARG A 17 -13.46 -12.93 19.58
CA ARG A 17 -13.38 -13.33 21.01
C ARG A 17 -13.87 -12.30 22.04
N SER A 18 -14.36 -11.12 21.64
CA SER A 18 -14.92 -10.13 22.58
C SER A 18 -16.42 -10.25 22.85
N PHE A 19 -17.08 -11.33 22.39
CA PHE A 19 -18.49 -11.60 22.67
C PHE A 19 -18.62 -12.93 23.43
N CYS A 20 -18.24 -12.97 24.71
CA CYS A 20 -18.74 -13.93 25.70
C CYS A 20 -18.14 -13.64 27.08
N THR A 21 -18.79 -12.77 27.86
CA THR A 21 -18.92 -12.88 29.32
C THR A 21 -20.22 -12.16 29.69
N GLY A 22 -21.01 -12.77 30.58
CA GLY A 22 -22.46 -12.63 30.65
C GLY A 22 -23.00 -11.43 31.42
N LYS A 23 -24.25 -11.07 31.11
CA LYS A 23 -25.46 -11.30 31.94
C LYS A 23 -26.65 -10.68 31.19
N GLY A 24 -27.74 -11.44 31.11
CA GLY A 24 -28.83 -11.19 30.17
C GLY A 24 -29.89 -10.18 30.62
N VAL A 25 -30.68 -9.73 29.64
CA VAL A 25 -32.11 -9.39 29.76
C VAL A 25 -32.75 -9.66 28.38
N PHE A 26 -33.83 -10.44 28.37
CA PHE A 26 -34.72 -10.64 27.22
C PHE A 26 -35.70 -9.46 27.12
N VAL A 27 -35.79 -8.78 25.96
CA VAL A 27 -37.04 -8.15 25.46
C VAL A 27 -37.03 -8.15 23.92
N SER A 28 -38.23 -8.37 23.39
CA SER A 28 -38.75 -8.65 22.04
C SER A 28 -38.55 -7.60 20.93
N HIS A 29 -38.70 -8.12 19.69
CA HIS A 29 -39.14 -7.52 18.43
C HIS A 29 -39.47 -6.02 18.40
N SER A 30 -38.82 -5.29 17.48
CA SER A 30 -39.39 -4.27 16.58
C SER A 30 -38.34 -3.24 16.16
N ALA A 31 -38.38 -2.89 14.87
CA ALA A 31 -37.79 -1.76 14.15
C ALA A 31 -36.97 -0.73 14.95
N SER A 32 -35.71 -0.54 14.57
CA SER A 32 -35.10 0.79 14.43
C SER A 32 -33.62 0.65 14.10
N SER A 33 -33.27 1.11 12.89
CA SER A 33 -32.05 1.86 12.58
C SER A 33 -31.05 1.98 13.74
N LYS A 34 -30.11 1.03 13.84
CA LYS A 34 -28.93 1.19 14.68
C LYS A 34 -27.71 1.14 13.79
N ARG A 35 -27.17 2.34 13.56
CA ARG A 35 -25.88 2.67 12.96
C ARG A 35 -24.84 1.60 13.31
N LYS A 36 -24.60 0.67 12.39
CA LYS A 36 -23.33 -0.06 12.35
C LYS A 36 -22.29 1.00 11.97
N LYS A 37 -21.58 1.53 12.97
CA LYS A 37 -20.40 2.37 12.75
C LYS A 37 -19.42 1.53 11.94
N LEU A 38 -19.46 1.72 10.62
CA LEU A 38 -18.52 1.14 9.69
C LEU A 38 -17.15 1.67 10.12
N PHE A 39 -16.32 0.77 10.60
CA PHE A 39 -14.92 1.04 10.88
C PHE A 39 -14.30 1.37 9.53
N TYR A 40 -14.28 2.66 9.19
CA TYR A 40 -13.30 3.19 8.28
C TYR A 40 -11.97 2.63 8.78
N LEU A 41 -11.12 2.10 7.91
CA LEU A 41 -9.69 2.24 8.13
C LEU A 41 -9.39 3.74 8.05
N ARG A 42 -9.81 4.46 9.09
CA ARG A 42 -9.02 5.52 9.67
C ARG A 42 -7.74 4.77 9.97
N LYS A 43 -6.76 4.87 9.04
CA LYS A 43 -5.34 4.63 9.27
C LYS A 43 -5.16 5.02 10.73
N SER A 44 -5.03 4.02 11.60
CA SER A 44 -5.14 4.25 13.04
C SER A 44 -4.26 5.46 13.30
N ARG A 45 -4.82 6.53 13.90
CA ARG A 45 -4.13 7.82 14.13
C ARG A 45 -2.89 7.68 15.05
N SER A 46 -2.36 6.48 15.18
CA SER A 46 -1.18 6.09 15.93
C SER A 46 0.09 6.00 15.09
N PHE A 47 0.02 6.07 13.76
CA PHE A 47 1.19 6.18 12.87
C PHE A 47 1.13 7.49 12.08
N PHE A 48 1.37 8.61 12.74
CA PHE A 48 1.78 9.85 12.08
C PHE A 48 3.20 10.12 12.59
N ILE A 49 4.18 9.49 11.95
CA ILE A 49 5.60 9.78 12.19
C ILE A 49 6.05 10.60 11.00
N VAL A 50 6.10 11.92 11.22
CA VAL A 50 6.74 12.92 10.37
C VAL A 50 6.17 13.04 8.95
N LYS A 51 5.45 14.13 8.70
CA LYS A 51 5.18 14.59 7.33
C LYS A 51 6.50 15.08 6.74
N LEU A 52 7.23 14.18 6.12
CA LEU A 52 8.50 14.47 5.45
C LEU A 52 8.28 15.44 4.29
N ALA A 53 9.16 16.43 4.17
CA ALA A 53 9.21 17.30 3.01
C ALA A 53 9.76 16.51 1.81
N CYS A 54 9.11 16.68 0.66
CA CYS A 54 9.43 16.02 -0.61
C CYS A 54 10.90 16.26 -0.97
N SER A 55 11.68 15.17 -1.10
CA SER A 55 13.03 15.20 -1.68
C SER A 55 12.93 15.15 -3.21
N SER A 56 13.75 15.94 -3.89
CA SER A 56 13.73 16.16 -5.35
C SER A 56 14.39 15.03 -6.15
N ILE A 57 13.96 13.77 -5.96
CA ILE A 57 14.48 12.61 -6.70
C ILE A 57 13.43 12.14 -7.71
N GLY A 58 13.51 12.68 -8.91
CA GLY A 58 12.73 12.24 -10.06
C GLY A 58 11.29 12.76 -10.10
N ASP A 59 10.75 12.88 -11.30
CA ASP A 59 9.36 13.26 -11.53
C ASP A 59 8.48 12.02 -11.68
N VAL A 60 7.27 12.07 -11.13
CA VAL A 60 6.27 11.02 -11.36
C VAL A 60 5.85 11.05 -12.83
N GLU A 61 6.00 9.92 -13.52
CA GLU A 61 5.53 9.78 -14.90
C GLU A 61 4.00 9.67 -14.93
N TYR A 62 3.34 10.57 -15.65
CA TYR A 62 1.88 10.54 -15.86
C TYR A 62 1.52 10.26 -17.34
N ILE A 63 0.35 9.67 -17.57
CA ILE A 63 -0.26 9.48 -18.90
C ILE A 63 -1.67 10.10 -18.87
N PRO A 64 -2.08 10.86 -19.90
CA PRO A 64 -3.44 11.37 -20.00
C PRO A 64 -4.47 10.24 -20.12
N LEU A 65 -5.69 10.46 -19.59
CA LEU A 65 -6.78 9.47 -19.68
C LEU A 65 -7.40 9.34 -21.09
N THR A 66 -6.93 10.10 -22.05
CA THR A 66 -7.39 10.03 -23.44
C THR A 66 -6.97 8.70 -24.07
N PRO A 67 -7.91 7.94 -24.68
CA PRO A 67 -7.56 6.76 -25.45
C PRO A 67 -6.52 7.10 -26.53
N ALA A 68 -5.57 6.21 -26.74
CA ALA A 68 -4.61 6.42 -27.82
C ALA A 68 -5.33 6.42 -29.18
N PRO A 69 -4.86 7.22 -30.17
CA PRO A 69 -5.42 7.18 -31.51
C PRO A 69 -5.29 5.77 -32.10
N SER A 70 -6.24 5.37 -32.93
CA SER A 70 -6.33 4.03 -33.57
C SER A 70 -5.13 3.64 -34.45
N ASN A 71 -4.10 4.49 -34.55
CA ASN A 71 -2.88 4.30 -35.34
C ASN A 71 -1.70 3.82 -34.48
N VAL A 72 -1.90 3.45 -33.20
CA VAL A 72 -0.86 2.76 -32.44
C VAL A 72 -0.73 1.37 -33.03
N THR A 73 0.26 1.22 -33.90
CA THR A 73 0.68 -0.05 -34.49
C THR A 73 0.75 -1.08 -33.37
N GLU A 74 0.02 -2.18 -33.55
CA GLU A 74 0.07 -3.36 -32.69
C GLU A 74 1.54 -3.80 -32.57
N GLN A 75 2.22 -3.31 -31.53
CA GLN A 75 3.54 -3.84 -31.19
C GLN A 75 3.30 -5.29 -30.77
N GLU A 76 4.06 -6.20 -31.39
CA GLU A 76 4.02 -7.63 -31.06
C GLU A 76 3.95 -7.83 -29.53
N PRO A 77 3.16 -8.80 -29.05
CA PRO A 77 3.00 -9.00 -27.62
C PRO A 77 4.34 -9.39 -27.01
N ALA A 78 5.08 -8.39 -26.53
CA ALA A 78 6.17 -8.60 -25.61
C ALA A 78 5.63 -9.42 -24.43
N LEU A 79 6.41 -10.40 -23.99
CA LEU A 79 6.06 -11.26 -22.87
C LEU A 79 5.58 -10.39 -21.69
N GLY A 80 4.33 -10.60 -21.23
CA GLY A 80 3.76 -9.84 -20.12
C GLY A 80 2.86 -8.64 -20.48
N ASN A 81 2.57 -8.39 -21.76
CA ASN A 81 1.52 -7.44 -22.17
C ASN A 81 0.12 -8.01 -21.91
N ARG A 82 -0.72 -7.28 -21.18
CA ARG A 82 -2.12 -7.68 -20.90
C ARG A 82 -3.07 -6.48 -20.89
N VAL A 83 -4.34 -6.74 -21.17
CA VAL A 83 -5.42 -5.74 -21.05
C VAL A 83 -6.00 -5.80 -19.65
N LEU A 84 -5.90 -4.71 -18.89
CA LEU A 84 -6.29 -4.67 -17.49
C LEU A 84 -7.29 -3.52 -17.24
N PRO A 85 -8.39 -3.77 -16.52
CA PRO A 85 -9.20 -2.67 -16.03
C PRO A 85 -8.44 -1.93 -14.91
N LEU A 86 -8.44 -0.60 -14.97
CA LEU A 86 -7.78 0.25 -14.01
C LEU A 86 -8.79 0.90 -13.06
N PHE A 87 -8.42 0.98 -11.79
CA PHE A 87 -9.11 1.68 -10.74
C PHE A 87 -8.23 2.82 -10.22
N PRO A 88 -8.42 4.05 -10.74
CA PRO A 88 -7.66 5.21 -10.30
C PRO A 88 -8.06 5.61 -8.87
N LEU A 89 -7.07 5.77 -7.99
CA LEU A 89 -7.26 6.20 -6.61
C LEU A 89 -6.27 7.32 -6.25
N SER A 90 -6.55 8.07 -5.18
CA SER A 90 -5.63 9.08 -4.63
C SER A 90 -4.59 8.47 -3.67
N LEU A 91 -4.19 7.21 -3.90
CA LEU A 91 -3.21 6.49 -3.10
C LEU A 91 -2.33 5.62 -4.01
N VAL A 92 -1.16 5.25 -3.52
CA VAL A 92 -0.24 4.32 -4.17
C VAL A 92 -0.29 3.00 -3.44
N VAL A 93 -0.39 1.90 -4.19
CA VAL A 93 -0.33 0.54 -3.63
C VAL A 93 1.00 -0.06 -3.98
N GLN A 94 1.69 -0.59 -2.97
CA GLN A 94 2.93 -1.34 -3.14
C GLN A 94 2.61 -2.85 -3.23
N PRO A 95 3.48 -3.66 -3.84
CA PRO A 95 3.36 -5.12 -3.81
C PRO A 95 3.13 -5.67 -2.39
N ASP A 96 2.33 -6.74 -2.27
CA ASP A 96 1.90 -7.36 -1.01
C ASP A 96 1.14 -6.46 -0.02
N ALA A 97 0.73 -5.26 -0.42
CA ALA A 97 -0.19 -4.45 0.37
C ALA A 97 -1.60 -5.03 0.31
N THR A 98 -2.25 -5.13 1.46
CA THR A 98 -3.69 -5.47 1.54
C THR A 98 -4.52 -4.19 1.61
N ILE A 99 -5.40 -4.00 0.65
CA ILE A 99 -6.23 -2.80 0.49
C ILE A 99 -7.71 -3.19 0.55
N PRO A 100 -8.40 -2.89 1.67
CA PRO A 100 -9.85 -2.99 1.73
C PRO A 100 -10.49 -1.76 1.10
N LEU A 101 -11.53 -1.97 0.29
CA LEU A 101 -12.23 -0.91 -0.43
C LEU A 101 -13.73 -1.00 -0.19
N HIS A 102 -14.37 0.17 -0.09
CA HIS A 102 -15.82 0.28 -0.10
C HIS A 102 -16.23 0.88 -1.44
N ILE A 103 -16.84 0.04 -2.30
CA ILE A 103 -17.22 0.42 -3.65
C ILE A 103 -18.68 0.86 -3.64
N PHE A 104 -18.90 2.13 -3.91
CA PHE A 104 -20.24 2.74 -3.93
C PHE A 104 -20.59 3.38 -5.27
N GLU A 105 -19.62 3.85 -6.05
CA GLU A 105 -19.87 4.45 -7.36
C GLU A 105 -20.34 3.40 -8.39
N MET A 106 -21.38 3.75 -9.16
CA MET A 106 -22.02 2.84 -10.11
C MET A 106 -21.05 2.23 -11.13
N ARG A 107 -20.14 3.04 -11.70
CA ARG A 107 -19.13 2.56 -12.65
C ARG A 107 -18.21 1.49 -12.06
N TYR A 108 -17.84 1.64 -10.78
CA TYR A 108 -16.96 0.68 -10.12
C TYR A 108 -17.73 -0.54 -9.60
N ARG A 109 -19.02 -0.41 -9.31
CA ARG A 109 -19.88 -1.58 -9.06
C ARG A 109 -19.91 -2.50 -10.28
N LEU A 110 -20.03 -1.93 -11.49
CA LEU A 110 -19.93 -2.70 -12.74
C LEU A 110 -18.55 -3.35 -12.91
N LEU A 111 -17.48 -2.60 -12.64
CA LEU A 111 -16.12 -3.11 -12.70
C LEU A 111 -15.92 -4.32 -11.78
N PHE A 112 -16.25 -4.21 -10.50
CA PHE A 112 -15.99 -5.27 -9.51
C PHE A 112 -16.90 -6.49 -9.71
N ASN A 113 -18.11 -6.32 -10.23
CA ASN A 113 -18.92 -7.47 -10.65
C ASN A 113 -18.25 -8.24 -11.80
N ARG A 114 -17.68 -7.53 -12.78
CA ARG A 114 -16.92 -8.16 -13.88
C ARG A 114 -15.64 -8.83 -13.39
N ILE A 115 -14.88 -8.19 -12.50
CA ILE A 115 -13.66 -8.76 -11.90
C ILE A 115 -13.99 -10.05 -11.13
N LYS A 116 -15.08 -10.06 -10.38
CA LYS A 116 -15.53 -11.22 -9.59
C LYS A 116 -15.81 -12.45 -10.47
N GLU A 117 -16.39 -12.23 -11.65
CA GLU A 117 -16.73 -13.30 -12.61
C GLU A 117 -15.55 -13.74 -13.48
N GLY A 118 -14.52 -12.90 -13.62
CA GLY A 118 -13.32 -13.16 -14.42
C GLY A 118 -12.15 -13.73 -13.63
N ASP A 119 -10.95 -13.25 -13.97
CA ASP A 119 -9.65 -13.66 -13.39
C ASP A 119 -9.34 -13.04 -12.03
N LYS A 120 -10.25 -12.22 -11.49
CA LYS A 120 -10.11 -11.49 -10.21
C LYS A 120 -8.97 -10.47 -10.19
N LEU A 121 -8.43 -10.09 -11.34
CA LEU A 121 -7.32 -9.15 -11.45
C LEU A 121 -7.79 -7.77 -11.92
N PHE A 122 -7.17 -6.73 -11.37
CA PHE A 122 -7.35 -5.35 -11.80
C PHE A 122 -6.14 -4.51 -11.40
N GLY A 123 -5.99 -3.31 -11.98
CA GLY A 123 -4.88 -2.42 -11.64
C GLY A 123 -5.32 -1.27 -10.75
N ILE A 124 -4.53 -0.92 -9.74
CA ILE A 124 -4.65 0.38 -9.06
C ILE A 124 -3.54 1.30 -9.57
N VAL A 125 -3.93 2.51 -9.96
CA VAL A 125 -3.02 3.58 -10.41
C VAL A 125 -3.31 4.86 -9.63
N LEU A 126 -2.27 5.66 -9.39
CA LEU A 126 -2.42 6.96 -8.76
C LEU A 126 -3.13 7.92 -9.74
N TYR A 127 -4.21 8.55 -9.29
CA TYR A 127 -4.96 9.54 -10.07
C TYR A 127 -4.52 10.97 -9.74
N ASN A 128 -4.18 11.73 -10.78
CA ASN A 128 -3.88 13.15 -10.70
C ASN A 128 -5.06 13.97 -11.22
N LYS A 129 -5.75 14.61 -10.28
CA LYS A 129 -6.93 15.45 -10.55
C LYS A 129 -6.61 16.74 -11.31
N ASN A 130 -5.39 17.24 -11.22
CA ASN A 130 -5.05 18.56 -11.79
C ASN A 130 -5.01 18.51 -13.32
N ASN A 131 -4.58 17.37 -13.88
CA ASN A 131 -4.29 17.23 -15.31
C ASN A 131 -5.11 16.09 -15.95
N ASP A 132 -6.12 15.57 -15.23
CA ASP A 132 -6.92 14.40 -15.59
C ASP A 132 -6.07 13.23 -16.15
N SER A 133 -5.07 12.86 -15.36
CA SER A 133 -4.06 11.86 -15.75
C SER A 133 -3.89 10.80 -14.68
N VAL A 134 -3.33 9.66 -15.07
CA VAL A 134 -2.94 8.60 -14.13
C VAL A 134 -1.45 8.41 -14.15
N ALA A 135 -0.88 8.02 -13.01
CA ALA A 135 0.51 7.65 -12.97
C ALA A 135 0.75 6.44 -13.89
N ARG A 136 1.87 6.47 -14.59
CA ARG A 136 2.23 5.48 -15.58
C ARG A 136 2.48 4.11 -14.97
N TYR A 137 2.88 4.06 -13.70
CA TYR A 137 3.09 2.80 -12.98
C TYR A 137 2.00 2.59 -11.94
N GLY A 138 1.53 1.35 -11.84
CA GLY A 138 0.53 0.92 -10.88
C GLY A 138 0.86 -0.44 -10.29
N CYS A 139 -0.02 -0.92 -9.42
CA CYS A 139 0.09 -2.25 -8.83
C CYS A 139 -1.10 -3.12 -9.28
N LEU A 140 -0.78 -4.31 -9.78
CA LEU A 140 -1.74 -5.35 -10.06
C LEU A 140 -2.32 -5.84 -8.73
N MET A 141 -3.63 -5.89 -8.66
CA MET A 141 -4.40 -6.29 -7.50
C MET A 141 -5.15 -7.58 -7.78
N GLU A 142 -5.16 -8.48 -6.81
CA GLU A 142 -6.06 -9.62 -6.79
C GLU A 142 -7.21 -9.38 -5.80
N LEU A 143 -8.44 -9.62 -6.23
CA LEU A 143 -9.63 -9.60 -5.38
C LEU A 143 -9.70 -10.86 -4.51
N ILE A 144 -9.40 -10.72 -3.22
CA ILE A 144 -9.39 -11.83 -2.24
C ILE A 144 -10.77 -12.04 -1.60
N ARG A 145 -11.48 -10.96 -1.28
CA ARG A 145 -12.82 -11.02 -0.70
C ARG A 145 -13.76 -10.05 -1.36
N PHE A 146 -15.00 -10.48 -1.53
CA PHE A 146 -16.09 -9.72 -2.12
C PHE A 146 -17.34 -9.90 -1.27
N GLU A 147 -17.83 -8.83 -0.67
CA GLU A 147 -19.02 -8.82 0.21
C GLU A 147 -20.04 -7.78 -0.31
N PRO A 148 -21.11 -8.22 -0.99
CA PRO A 148 -22.16 -7.31 -1.45
C PRO A 148 -23.02 -6.83 -0.27
N LEU A 149 -23.49 -5.59 -0.36
CA LEU A 149 -24.40 -4.96 0.59
C LEU A 149 -25.83 -4.91 0.02
N PRO A 150 -26.88 -4.79 0.85
CA PRO A 150 -28.28 -4.82 0.40
C PRO A 150 -28.68 -3.69 -0.58
N ASP A 151 -27.96 -2.57 -0.58
CA ASP A 151 -28.15 -1.45 -1.52
C ASP A 151 -27.31 -1.60 -2.80
N GLY A 152 -26.64 -2.74 -2.94
CA GLY A 152 -25.76 -3.12 -4.03
C GLY A 152 -24.39 -2.44 -4.04
N ARG A 153 -24.04 -1.70 -2.99
CA ARG A 153 -22.63 -1.39 -2.67
C ARG A 153 -21.88 -2.69 -2.33
N MET A 154 -20.57 -2.63 -2.22
CA MET A 154 -19.77 -3.81 -1.84
C MET A 154 -18.54 -3.43 -1.06
N LEU A 155 -18.14 -4.30 -0.13
CA LEU A 155 -16.86 -4.26 0.54
C LEU A 155 -15.95 -5.29 -0.14
N THR A 156 -14.73 -4.88 -0.46
CA THR A 156 -13.72 -5.78 -1.06
C THR A 156 -12.45 -5.77 -0.24
N VAL A 157 -11.72 -6.88 -0.26
CA VAL A 157 -10.35 -6.98 0.23
C VAL A 157 -9.48 -7.42 -0.92
N ASN A 158 -8.46 -6.63 -1.22
CA ASN A 158 -7.62 -6.80 -2.39
C ASN A 158 -6.16 -6.87 -1.95
N VAL A 159 -5.34 -7.67 -2.62
CA VAL A 159 -3.91 -7.80 -2.31
C VAL A 159 -3.09 -7.43 -3.54
N GLY A 160 -2.12 -6.54 -3.37
CA GLY A 160 -1.16 -6.16 -4.41
C GLY A 160 -0.25 -7.34 -4.72
N LYS A 161 0.02 -7.56 -6.00
CA LYS A 161 0.83 -8.68 -6.50
C LYS A 161 2.13 -8.22 -7.06
N GLU A 162 2.06 -7.57 -8.22
CA GLU A 162 3.20 -7.11 -8.99
C GLU A 162 2.94 -5.70 -9.45
N ARG A 163 3.99 -5.01 -9.88
CA ARG A 163 3.86 -3.70 -10.49
C ARG A 163 3.74 -3.84 -12.00
N PHE A 164 3.07 -2.88 -12.61
CA PHE A 164 2.95 -2.79 -14.07
C PHE A 164 3.19 -1.36 -14.53
N ARG A 165 3.57 -1.24 -15.81
CA ARG A 165 3.65 0.02 -16.55
C ARG A 165 2.49 0.06 -17.53
N VAL A 166 1.76 1.18 -17.53
CA VAL A 166 0.71 1.47 -18.51
C VAL A 166 1.39 1.85 -19.83
N ASN A 167 1.07 1.13 -20.90
CA ASN A 167 1.50 1.46 -22.26
C ASN A 167 0.62 2.58 -22.82
N HIS A 168 -0.68 2.31 -22.92
CA HIS A 168 -1.68 3.24 -23.40
C HIS A 168 -3.08 2.90 -22.87
N ILE A 169 -3.94 3.91 -22.81
CA ILE A 169 -5.36 3.76 -22.48
C ILE A 169 -6.10 3.24 -23.71
N ILE A 170 -6.85 2.16 -23.54
CA ILE A 170 -7.70 1.55 -24.59
C ILE A 170 -9.09 2.18 -24.53
N LYS A 171 -9.64 2.35 -23.33
CA LYS A 171 -10.98 2.90 -23.10
C LYS A 171 -11.04 3.60 -21.74
N ASP A 172 -11.84 4.66 -21.64
CA ASP A 172 -12.05 5.45 -20.42
C ASP A 172 -13.40 5.14 -19.72
N LYS A 173 -14.40 4.67 -20.47
CA LYS A 173 -15.79 4.43 -19.98
C LYS A 173 -16.27 2.97 -20.13
N PRO A 174 -17.11 2.45 -19.23
CA PRO A 174 -17.60 3.09 -17.99
C PRO A 174 -16.52 3.18 -16.91
N PHE A 175 -15.45 2.40 -17.03
CA PHE A 175 -14.22 2.46 -16.26
C PHE A 175 -13.03 2.38 -17.22
N ILE A 176 -11.85 2.75 -16.74
CA ILE A 176 -10.64 2.78 -17.56
C ILE A 176 -10.15 1.36 -17.80
N THR A 177 -9.74 1.08 -19.03
CA THR A 177 -9.07 -0.14 -19.45
C THR A 177 -7.82 0.25 -20.22
N ALA A 178 -6.70 -0.41 -19.92
CA ALA A 178 -5.42 -0.08 -20.52
C ALA A 178 -4.64 -1.34 -20.93
N SER A 179 -3.77 -1.19 -21.93
CA SER A 179 -2.68 -2.15 -22.17
C SER A 179 -1.59 -1.86 -21.16
N VAL A 180 -1.18 -2.89 -20.43
CA VAL A 180 -0.15 -2.80 -19.40
C VAL A 180 0.90 -3.89 -19.59
N VAL A 181 2.13 -3.61 -19.19
CA VAL A 181 3.25 -4.55 -19.18
C VAL A 181 3.74 -4.72 -17.76
N THR A 182 4.01 -5.97 -17.37
CA THR A 182 4.56 -6.30 -16.05
C THR A 182 5.98 -5.74 -15.94
N VAL A 183 6.35 -5.22 -14.77
CA VAL A 183 7.67 -4.61 -14.56
C VAL A 183 8.43 -5.37 -13.47
N GLU A 184 9.50 -6.04 -13.86
CA GLU A 184 10.39 -6.73 -12.94
C GLU A 184 11.47 -5.78 -12.39
N ASP A 185 12.04 -6.11 -11.24
CA ASP A 185 13.20 -5.39 -10.71
C ASP A 185 14.45 -5.72 -11.52
N ILE A 186 15.31 -4.71 -11.69
CA ILE A 186 16.62 -4.92 -12.31
C ILE A 186 17.56 -5.49 -11.24
N ASP A 187 18.29 -6.54 -11.61
CA ASP A 187 19.31 -7.11 -10.75
C ASP A 187 20.31 -6.05 -10.28
N CYS A 188 20.53 -6.03 -8.97
CA CYS A 188 21.47 -5.12 -8.32
C CYS A 188 22.71 -5.89 -7.84
N ASP A 189 23.80 -5.17 -7.63
CA ASP A 189 24.99 -5.69 -6.98
C ASP A 189 24.71 -6.07 -5.50
N ASP A 190 25.68 -6.73 -4.85
CA ASP A 190 25.55 -7.14 -3.45
C ASP A 190 25.56 -5.96 -2.45
N THR A 191 25.65 -4.70 -2.91
CA THR A 191 25.53 -3.53 -2.01
C THR A 191 24.11 -3.37 -1.44
N ILE A 192 23.11 -4.02 -2.04
CA ILE A 192 21.73 -4.02 -1.51
C ILE A 192 21.62 -4.61 -0.10
N PHE A 193 22.53 -5.51 0.29
CA PHE A 193 22.51 -6.12 1.62
C PHE A 193 22.87 -5.10 2.69
N SER A 194 23.99 -4.38 2.52
CA SER A 194 24.41 -3.34 3.47
C SER A 194 23.46 -2.14 3.47
N LEU A 195 22.91 -1.77 2.31
CA LEU A 195 21.87 -0.74 2.23
C LEU A 195 20.60 -1.16 2.96
N GLY A 196 20.15 -2.40 2.79
CA GLY A 196 19.01 -2.95 3.51
C GLY A 196 19.21 -2.88 5.03
N GLU A 197 20.38 -3.28 5.53
CA GLU A 197 20.74 -3.20 6.95
C GLU A 197 20.73 -1.76 7.48
N ALA A 198 21.25 -0.81 6.69
CA ALA A 198 21.20 0.61 7.02
C ALA A 198 19.75 1.10 7.13
N VAL A 199 18.89 0.78 6.16
CA VAL A 199 17.46 1.14 6.16
C VAL A 199 16.76 0.56 7.39
N TRP A 200 17.04 -0.70 7.73
CA TRP A 200 16.46 -1.34 8.91
C TRP A 200 16.89 -0.65 10.21
N THR A 201 18.17 -0.29 10.31
CA THR A 201 18.72 0.42 11.47
C THR A 201 18.07 1.79 11.62
N ASP A 202 18.03 2.59 10.56
CA ASP A 202 17.48 3.94 10.57
C ASP A 202 15.97 3.95 10.85
N LEU A 203 15.22 2.99 10.29
CA LEU A 203 13.80 2.83 10.57
C LEU A 203 13.54 2.58 12.07
N ASN A 204 14.35 1.71 12.70
CA ASN A 204 14.24 1.45 14.14
C ASN A 204 14.63 2.66 14.99
N GLN A 205 15.63 3.44 14.57
CA GLN A 205 15.99 4.70 15.23
C GLN A 205 14.85 5.72 15.16
N VAL A 206 14.25 5.92 13.99
CA VAL A 206 13.08 6.80 13.80
C VAL A 206 11.92 6.37 14.68
N LEU A 207 11.62 5.07 14.74
CA LEU A 207 10.57 4.54 15.62
C LEU A 207 10.88 4.79 17.10
N SER A 208 12.12 4.58 17.53
CA SER A 208 12.58 4.83 18.91
C SER A 208 12.45 6.30 19.28
N LEU A 209 12.90 7.22 18.43
CA LEU A 209 12.76 8.67 18.64
C LEU A 209 11.30 9.10 18.70
N SER A 210 10.47 8.56 17.80
CA SER A 210 9.04 8.86 17.79
C SER A 210 8.32 8.36 19.06
N ASN A 211 8.63 7.15 19.51
CA ASN A 211 8.09 6.58 20.74
C ASN A 211 8.45 7.44 21.96
N LYS A 212 9.70 7.90 22.04
CA LYS A 212 10.16 8.83 23.08
C LYS A 212 9.40 10.16 23.03
N LEU A 213 9.31 10.79 21.85
CA LEU A 213 8.70 12.11 21.68
C LEU A 213 7.21 12.12 22.04
N TYR A 214 6.48 11.06 21.67
CA TYR A 214 5.03 11.00 21.87
C TYR A 214 4.59 10.16 23.07
N GLY A 215 5.53 9.61 23.85
CA GLY A 215 5.23 8.71 24.97
C GLY A 215 4.44 7.47 24.54
N LYS A 216 4.69 6.95 23.33
CA LYS A 216 4.00 5.78 22.77
C LYS A 216 4.94 4.57 22.74
N ASN A 217 4.35 3.38 22.75
CA ASN A 217 5.06 2.11 22.55
C ASN A 217 4.63 1.47 21.24
N VAL A 218 4.94 2.13 20.12
CA VAL A 218 4.64 1.62 18.79
C VAL A 218 5.74 0.64 18.38
N CYS A 219 5.34 -0.47 17.77
CA CYS A 219 6.23 -1.51 17.26
C CYS A 219 5.96 -1.76 15.78
N LEU A 220 7.00 -2.15 15.04
CA LEU A 220 6.87 -2.63 13.66
C LEU A 220 6.04 -3.92 13.63
N SER A 221 5.31 -4.15 12.53
CA SER A 221 4.51 -5.36 12.38
C SER A 221 5.39 -6.60 12.23
N GLU A 222 4.82 -7.76 12.57
CA GLU A 222 5.49 -9.05 12.40
C GLU A 222 5.79 -9.34 10.92
N GLU A 223 4.94 -8.91 9.98
CA GLU A 223 5.22 -9.12 8.56
C GLU A 223 6.46 -8.34 8.09
N LEU A 224 6.66 -7.10 8.56
CA LEU A 224 7.86 -6.35 8.22
C LEU A 224 9.11 -6.97 8.87
N ARG A 225 9.03 -7.40 10.14
CA ARG A 225 10.16 -8.02 10.85
C ARG A 225 10.67 -9.29 10.16
N ARG A 226 9.77 -10.10 9.61
CA ARG A 226 10.16 -11.30 8.83
C ARG A 226 10.93 -10.97 7.56
N LEU A 227 10.67 -9.80 6.98
CA LEU A 227 11.39 -9.30 5.80
C LEU A 227 12.68 -8.56 6.16
N ALA A 228 12.95 -8.30 7.44
CA ALA A 228 14.13 -7.57 7.86
C ALA A 228 15.41 -8.24 7.32
N PRO A 229 16.42 -7.45 6.91
CA PRO A 229 17.72 -7.97 6.51
C PRO A 229 18.28 -8.94 7.55
N ASN A 230 18.79 -10.08 7.08
CA ASN A 230 19.49 -11.05 7.91
C ASN A 230 20.85 -11.32 7.24
N PRO A 231 21.99 -11.03 7.91
CA PRO A 231 23.33 -11.24 7.38
C PRO A 231 23.61 -12.69 6.94
N GLU A 232 22.96 -13.66 7.58
CA GLU A 232 23.12 -15.09 7.28
C GLU A 232 22.38 -15.52 6.00
N SER A 233 21.42 -14.71 5.54
CA SER A 233 20.58 -15.02 4.38
C SER A 233 20.86 -14.05 3.23
N ARG A 234 21.35 -14.58 2.12
CA ARG A 234 21.56 -13.86 0.86
C ARG A 234 20.31 -13.83 -0.04
N ASP A 235 19.12 -13.86 0.55
CA ASP A 235 17.86 -13.81 -0.19
C ASP A 235 17.59 -12.38 -0.71
N ARG A 236 17.84 -12.17 -2.01
CA ARG A 236 17.58 -10.89 -2.70
C ARG A 236 16.10 -10.58 -2.82
N HIS A 237 15.26 -11.59 -3.05
CA HIS A 237 13.81 -11.40 -3.18
C HIS A 237 13.22 -10.86 -1.88
N ARG A 238 13.68 -11.38 -0.74
CA ARG A 238 13.30 -10.84 0.57
C ARG A 238 13.64 -9.36 0.73
N LEU A 239 14.81 -8.90 0.25
CA LEU A 239 15.19 -7.48 0.31
C LEU A 239 14.35 -6.60 -0.62
N ILE A 240 14.01 -7.10 -1.81
CA ILE A 240 13.06 -6.45 -2.70
C ILE A 240 11.73 -6.23 -1.97
N MET A 241 11.18 -7.27 -1.36
CA MET A 241 9.91 -7.19 -0.62
C MET A 241 10.02 -6.32 0.63
N PHE A 242 11.16 -6.34 1.31
CA PHE A 242 11.47 -5.45 2.42
C PHE A 242 11.38 -3.98 1.99
N SER A 243 12.02 -3.62 0.86
CA SER A 243 11.96 -2.25 0.34
C SER A 243 10.52 -1.79 0.09
N TYR A 244 9.67 -2.61 -0.53
CA TYR A 244 8.27 -2.26 -0.74
C TYR A 244 7.48 -2.13 0.57
N ARG A 245 7.75 -2.99 1.56
CA ARG A 245 7.06 -2.93 2.85
C ARG A 245 7.49 -1.72 3.67
N VAL A 246 8.76 -1.31 3.64
CA VAL A 246 9.24 -0.09 4.28
C VAL A 246 8.47 1.13 3.74
N SER A 247 8.30 1.25 2.41
CA SER A 247 7.53 2.32 1.78
C SER A 247 6.07 2.43 2.27
N GLN A 248 5.46 1.32 2.70
CA GLN A 248 4.09 1.31 3.24
C GLN A 248 4.02 1.78 4.70
N VAL A 249 5.10 1.59 5.46
CA VAL A 249 5.19 1.94 6.88
C VAL A 249 5.58 3.40 7.06
N LEU A 250 6.39 3.95 6.14
CA LEU A 250 6.74 5.36 6.12
C LEU A 250 5.50 6.23 5.84
N ASP A 251 5.29 7.26 6.67
CA ASP A 251 4.21 8.25 6.44
C ASP A 251 4.69 9.36 5.49
N ILE A 252 5.09 8.94 4.28
CA ILE A 252 5.67 9.81 3.25
C ILE A 252 4.62 10.38 2.29
N PRO A 253 4.91 11.53 1.64
CA PRO A 253 4.10 12.07 0.55
C PRO A 253 3.76 11.02 -0.52
N VAL A 254 2.57 11.16 -1.13
CA VAL A 254 2.10 10.22 -2.16
C VAL A 254 3.02 10.21 -3.39
N GLN A 255 3.68 11.33 -3.66
CA GLN A 255 4.69 11.48 -4.70
C GLN A 255 5.88 10.56 -4.43
N ASP A 256 6.44 10.59 -3.22
CA ASP A 256 7.55 9.71 -2.83
C ASP A 256 7.14 8.23 -2.85
N GLN A 257 5.91 7.90 -2.42
CA GLN A 257 5.38 6.54 -2.55
C GLN A 257 5.35 6.09 -4.02
N GLN A 258 4.91 6.98 -4.91
CA GLN A 258 4.84 6.70 -6.34
C GLN A 258 6.23 6.57 -6.94
N LEU A 259 7.20 7.42 -6.56
CA LEU A 259 8.59 7.28 -6.98
C LEU A 259 9.16 5.93 -6.56
N LEU A 260 8.98 5.52 -5.30
CA LEU A 260 9.44 4.21 -4.83
C LEU A 260 8.76 3.02 -5.55
N LEU A 261 7.51 3.16 -6.00
CA LEU A 261 6.84 2.13 -6.83
C LEU A 261 7.44 2.07 -8.25
N GLN A 262 7.79 3.22 -8.82
CA GLN A 262 8.34 3.36 -10.18
C GLN A 262 9.79 2.89 -10.29
N THR A 263 10.58 3.04 -9.23
CA THR A 263 12.01 2.73 -9.24
C THR A 263 12.26 1.22 -9.39
N GLN A 264 12.94 0.82 -10.45
CA GLN A 264 13.23 -0.59 -10.74
C GLN A 264 14.44 -1.16 -10.01
N SER A 265 15.40 -0.31 -9.65
CA SER A 265 16.58 -0.68 -8.88
C SER A 265 16.24 -0.74 -7.40
N THR A 266 16.48 -1.88 -6.76
CA THR A 266 16.34 -2.04 -5.30
C THR A 266 17.35 -1.19 -4.55
N LYS A 267 18.54 -1.04 -5.11
CA LYS A 267 19.60 -0.15 -4.59
C LYS A 267 19.10 1.29 -4.51
N ASP A 268 18.54 1.80 -5.60
CA ASP A 268 18.07 3.18 -5.70
C ASP A 268 16.87 3.40 -4.78
N ARG A 269 15.98 2.41 -4.65
CA ARG A 269 14.88 2.45 -3.67
C ARG A 269 15.39 2.56 -2.25
N PHE A 270 16.39 1.76 -1.86
CA PHE A 270 16.96 1.85 -0.51
C PHE A 270 17.68 3.18 -0.28
N GLN A 271 18.41 3.69 -1.27
CA GLN A 271 19.06 5.00 -1.17
C GLN A 271 18.02 6.10 -0.94
N HIS A 272 16.95 6.13 -1.72
CA HIS A 272 15.87 7.09 -1.52
C HIS A 272 15.20 6.93 -0.14
N GLN A 273 14.99 5.69 0.32
CA GLN A 273 14.45 5.44 1.66
C GLN A 273 15.38 5.92 2.78
N LEU A 274 16.70 5.77 2.63
CA LEU A 274 17.67 6.29 3.60
C LEU A 274 17.60 7.82 3.70
N GLU A 275 17.50 8.53 2.58
CA GLU A 275 17.35 9.98 2.59
C GLU A 275 16.06 10.42 3.31
N LEU A 276 14.93 9.75 3.03
CA LEU A 276 13.65 10.00 3.71
C LEU A 276 13.76 9.74 5.22
N LEU A 277 14.40 8.64 5.62
CA LEU A 277 14.62 8.29 7.02
C LEU A 277 15.56 9.28 7.73
N GLU A 278 16.61 9.73 7.05
CA GLU A 278 17.54 10.72 7.59
C GLU A 278 16.83 12.04 7.87
N HIS A 279 16.01 12.53 6.94
CA HIS A 279 15.17 13.70 7.13
C HIS A 279 14.22 13.52 8.33
N ALA A 280 13.62 12.33 8.50
CA ALA A 280 12.70 12.06 9.60
C ALA A 280 13.45 12.08 10.94
N ARG A 281 14.64 11.50 10.98
CA ARG A 281 15.50 11.47 12.16
C ARG A 281 15.91 12.87 12.58
N LYS A 282 16.37 13.71 11.64
CA LYS A 282 16.74 15.11 11.90
C LYS A 282 15.55 15.90 12.46
N PHE A 283 14.37 15.73 11.86
CA PHE A 283 13.15 16.39 12.32
C PHE A 283 12.74 15.97 13.74
N LEU A 284 12.70 14.67 14.02
CA LEU A 284 12.33 14.16 15.35
C LEU A 284 13.34 14.56 16.44
N ALA A 285 14.63 14.51 16.12
CA ALA A 285 15.68 14.94 17.04
C ALA A 285 15.55 16.42 17.39
N ALA A 286 15.26 17.29 16.40
CA ALA A 286 15.00 18.71 16.63
C ALA A 286 13.76 18.94 17.51
N GLN A 287 12.67 18.21 17.27
CA GLN A 287 11.46 18.30 18.09
C GLN A 287 11.70 17.87 19.55
N LEU A 288 12.45 16.78 19.76
CA LEU A 288 12.83 16.33 21.09
C LEU A 288 13.65 17.38 21.85
N ALA A 289 14.66 17.96 21.19
CA ALA A 289 15.48 19.01 21.79
C ALA A 289 14.66 20.26 22.18
N ILE A 290 13.66 20.64 21.37
CA ILE A 290 12.76 21.74 21.69
C ILE A 290 11.90 21.38 22.91
N ASN A 291 11.36 20.16 22.96
CA ASN A 291 10.51 19.72 24.07
C ASN A 291 11.30 19.68 25.39
N ASP A 292 12.51 19.09 25.38
CA ASP A 292 13.40 19.06 26.54
C ASP A 292 13.78 20.47 27.04
N ALA A 293 13.95 21.43 26.12
CA ALA A 293 14.26 22.81 26.48
C ALA A 293 13.06 23.56 27.09
N LEU A 294 11.84 23.25 26.65
CA LEU A 294 10.61 23.82 27.23
C LEU A 294 10.34 23.24 28.62
N ASP A 295 10.51 21.94 28.81
CA ASP A 295 10.30 21.28 30.10
C ASP A 295 11.25 21.83 31.18
N ARG A 296 12.50 22.15 30.82
CA ARG A 296 13.49 22.75 31.74
C ARG A 296 13.19 24.19 32.16
N ARG A 297 12.34 24.93 31.44
CA ARG A 297 11.96 26.32 31.80
C ARG A 297 10.76 26.40 32.74
N ASN A 298 10.06 25.28 32.95
CA ASN A 298 8.87 25.19 33.80
C ASN A 298 9.19 24.76 35.25
N PHE A 299 10.48 24.71 35.61
CA PHE A 299 11.01 24.47 36.96
C PHE A 299 11.93 25.62 37.35
#